data_AF-A0A0N8P111-F1
#
_entry.id   AF-A0A0N8P111-F1
#
_cell.length_a   1.000
_cell.length_b   1.000
_cell.length_c   1.000
_cell.angle_alpha   90.00
_cell.angle_beta   90.00
_cell.angle_gamma   90.00
#
_symmetry.space_group_name_H-M   'P 1'
#
loop_
_entity.id
_entity.type
_entity.pdbx_description
1 polymer ?
#
loop_
_entity_poly.entity_id
_entity_poly.type
_entity_poly.pdbx_seq_one_letter_code
_entity_poly.pdbx_strand_id
1 'polypeptide(L)'
;MDSIDTSKRKPRRTFGTPSYAYRNRFAYALLAAGTVLFGIWNLTPIQRVANEKLAQALAQTEQERDRKALFEFAAPRTSQFIKDAIKESEEQNTK
;
A
#
# COMPACT_ATOMS: atom_id res chain seq x y z
N MET A 1 -33.61 -24.74 27.35
CA MET A 1 -32.43 -24.85 26.48
C MET A 1 -31.81 -26.20 26.77
N ASP A 2 -32.05 -27.19 25.92
CA ASP A 2 -31.57 -28.55 26.15
C ASP A 2 -30.04 -28.62 25.98
N SER A 3 -29.36 -29.26 26.93
CA SER A 3 -27.92 -29.45 26.89
C SER A 3 -27.57 -30.43 25.77
N ILE A 4 -27.05 -29.91 24.66
CA ILE A 4 -26.58 -30.74 23.54
C ILE A 4 -25.36 -31.53 24.00
N ASP A 5 -25.47 -32.87 24.02
CA ASP A 5 -24.35 -33.77 24.28
C ASP A 5 -23.30 -33.66 23.16
N THR A 6 -22.17 -33.03 23.48
CA THR A 6 -21.05 -32.82 22.55
C THR A 6 -20.08 -33.99 22.49
N SER A 7 -20.22 -35.02 23.35
CA SER A 7 -19.26 -36.12 23.47
C SER A 7 -19.13 -36.96 22.20
N LYS A 8 -20.21 -37.10 21.42
CA LYS A 8 -20.28 -37.88 20.18
C LYS A 8 -20.11 -37.04 18.91
N ARG A 9 -19.86 -35.73 19.04
CA ARG A 9 -19.76 -34.84 17.89
C ARG A 9 -18.45 -35.11 17.15
N LYS A 10 -18.53 -35.61 15.92
CA LYS A 10 -17.37 -35.79 15.04
C LYS A 10 -16.64 -34.43 14.89
N PRO A 11 -15.35 -34.33 15.24
CA PRO A 11 -14.57 -33.14 14.98
C PRO A 11 -14.61 -32.85 13.47
N ARG A 12 -15.02 -31.64 13.08
CA ARG A 12 -15.06 -31.23 11.66
C ARG A 12 -13.67 -31.27 11.01
N ARG A 13 -12.63 -31.28 11.83
CA ARG A 13 -11.21 -31.30 11.47
C ARG A 13 -10.50 -32.31 12.35
N THR A 14 -10.51 -33.58 11.96
CA THR A 14 -9.79 -34.63 12.69
C THR A 14 -8.30 -34.55 12.33
N PHE A 15 -7.47 -34.38 13.37
CA PHE A 15 -6.02 -34.46 13.28
C PHE A 15 -5.61 -35.80 12.67
N GLY A 16 -4.62 -35.80 11.77
CA GLY A 16 -4.14 -37.02 11.09
C GLY A 16 -4.79 -37.33 9.74
N THR A 17 -5.86 -36.62 9.34
CA THR A 17 -6.39 -36.76 7.97
C THR A 17 -5.52 -36.00 6.96
N PRO A 18 -5.36 -36.49 5.71
CA PRO A 18 -4.61 -35.77 4.68
C PRO A 18 -5.14 -34.35 4.45
N SER A 19 -6.47 -34.17 4.44
CA SER A 19 -7.11 -32.85 4.29
C SER A 19 -6.71 -31.86 5.39
N TYR A 20 -6.57 -32.33 6.63
CA TYR A 20 -6.09 -31.52 7.76
C TYR A 20 -4.62 -31.09 7.55
N ALA A 21 -3.76 -32.02 7.11
CA ALA A 21 -2.35 -31.74 6.86
C ALA A 21 -2.13 -30.75 5.71
N TYR A 22 -2.80 -30.94 4.56
CA TYR A 22 -2.61 -30.08 3.39
C TYR A 22 -3.01 -28.62 3.67
N ARG A 23 -4.16 -28.40 4.30
CA ARG A 23 -4.64 -27.04 4.61
C ARG A 23 -3.75 -26.31 5.61
N ASN A 24 -3.33 -27.01 6.66
CA ASN A 24 -2.47 -26.41 7.67
C ASN A 24 -1.08 -26.15 7.11
N ARG A 25 -0.51 -27.04 6.30
CA ARG A 25 0.79 -26.82 5.63
C ARG A 25 0.74 -25.61 4.71
N PHE A 26 -0.33 -25.43 3.94
CA PHE A 26 -0.49 -24.24 3.11
C PHE A 26 -0.55 -22.96 3.95
N ALA A 27 -1.32 -22.97 5.04
CA ALA A 27 -1.38 -21.83 5.97
C ALA A 27 -0.01 -21.53 6.59
N TYR A 28 0.72 -22.56 7.06
CA TYR A 28 2.07 -22.40 7.60
C TYR A 28 3.06 -21.87 6.56
N ALA A 29 2.93 -22.30 5.30
CA ALA A 29 3.79 -21.82 4.21
C ALA A 29 3.57 -20.32 3.95
N LEU A 30 2.31 -19.87 3.91
CA LEU A 30 1.98 -18.45 3.76
C LEU A 30 2.47 -17.61 4.93
N LEU A 31 2.28 -18.10 6.17
CA LEU A 31 2.78 -17.41 7.36
C LEU A 31 4.31 -17.31 7.33
N ALA A 32 5.00 -18.40 7.01
CA ALA A 32 6.46 -18.42 6.90
C ALA A 32 6.94 -17.43 5.83
N ALA A 33 6.38 -17.48 4.62
CA ALA A 33 6.72 -16.58 3.53
C ALA A 33 6.48 -15.10 3.91
N GLY A 34 5.32 -14.81 4.51
CA GLY A 34 4.97 -13.48 4.99
C GLY A 34 5.96 -12.97 6.05
N THR A 35 6.33 -13.82 7.01
CA THR A 35 7.32 -13.45 8.05
C THR A 35 8.70 -13.19 7.49
N VAL A 36 9.14 -13.97 6.49
CA VAL A 36 10.44 -13.75 5.83
C VAL A 36 10.44 -12.45 5.06
N LEU A 37 9.41 -12.18 4.24
CA LEU A 37 9.28 -10.93 3.49
C LEU A 37 9.22 -9.73 4.42
N PHE A 38 8.45 -9.83 5.51
CA PHE A 38 8.37 -8.78 6.53
C PHE A 38 9.70 -8.56 7.25
N GLY A 39 10.43 -9.64 7.57
CA GLY A 39 11.75 -9.56 8.19
C GLY A 39 12.76 -8.86 7.27
N ILE A 40 12.79 -9.24 5.99
CA ILE A 40 13.64 -8.61 4.97
C ILE A 40 13.29 -7.12 4.85
N TRP A 41 12.00 -6.78 4.79
CA TRP A 41 11.54 -5.40 4.73
C TRP A 41 12.05 -4.57 5.92
N ASN A 42 11.93 -5.08 7.15
CA ASN A 42 12.42 -4.40 8.36
C ASN A 42 13.93 -4.28 8.46
N LEU A 43 14.69 -5.23 7.90
CA LEU A 43 16.15 -5.19 7.88
C LEU A 43 16.69 -4.21 6.83
N THR A 44 15.88 -3.82 5.84
CA THR A 44 16.33 -2.87 4.83
C THR A 44 16.32 -1.43 5.36
N PRO A 45 17.42 -0.66 5.18
CA PRO A 45 17.46 0.75 5.60
C PRO A 45 16.46 1.64 4.84
N ILE A 46 15.92 1.14 3.73
CA ILE A 46 14.88 1.78 2.92
C ILE A 46 13.61 2.02 3.74
N GLN A 47 13.22 1.08 4.62
CA GLN A 47 12.07 1.26 5.50
C GLN A 47 12.27 2.45 6.46
N ARG A 48 13.49 2.63 6.97
CA ARG A 48 13.79 3.74 7.88
C ARG A 48 13.63 5.08 7.17
N VAL A 49 14.15 5.20 5.96
CA VAL A 49 13.99 6.41 5.12
C VAL A 49 12.52 6.64 4.77
N ALA A 50 11.77 5.58 4.43
CA ALA A 50 10.34 5.70 4.15
C ALA A 50 9.54 6.16 5.36
N ASN A 51 9.83 5.61 6.55
CA ASN A 51 9.19 6.01 7.81
C ASN A 51 9.55 7.43 8.22
N GLU A 52 10.80 7.86 8.05
CA GLU A 52 11.23 9.23 8.32
C GLU A 52 10.49 10.22 7.39
N LYS A 53 10.38 9.90 6.10
CA LYS A 53 9.60 10.72 5.14
C LYS A 53 8.11 10.76 5.48
N LEU A 54 7.53 9.63 5.90
CA LEU A 54 6.11 9.54 6.26
C LEU A 54 5.84 10.32 7.55
N ALA A 55 6.70 10.18 8.57
CA ALA A 55 6.63 10.95 9.81
C ALA A 55 6.77 12.46 9.54
N GLN A 56 7.69 12.86 8.66
CA GLN A 56 7.85 14.26 8.28
C GLN A 56 6.64 14.80 7.51
N ALA A 57 6.01 13.98 6.65
CA ALA A 57 4.79 14.35 5.94
C ALA A 57 3.56 14.46 6.86
N LEU A 58 3.48 13.64 7.92
CA LEU A 58 2.42 13.69 8.93
C LEU A 58 2.63 14.79 9.98
N ALA A 59 3.89 15.12 10.28
CA ALA A 59 4.22 16.16 11.26
C ALA A 59 4.03 17.58 10.72
N GLN A 60 3.93 17.74 9.39
CA GLN A 60 3.66 19.04 8.77
C GLN A 60 2.24 19.49 9.09
N THR A 61 2.13 20.64 9.76
CA THR A 61 0.84 21.30 9.99
C THR A 61 0.28 21.83 8.67
N GLU A 62 -1.05 21.92 8.54
CA GLU A 62 -1.70 22.41 7.32
C GLU A 62 -1.17 23.79 6.89
N GLN A 63 -0.89 24.66 7.85
CA GLN A 63 -0.32 25.99 7.63
C GLN A 63 1.10 25.97 7.05
N GLU A 64 1.94 25.01 7.43
CA GLU A 64 3.27 24.84 6.84
C GLU A 64 3.19 24.25 5.43
N ARG A 65 2.21 23.39 5.18
CA ARG A 65 1.93 22.82 3.86
C ARG A 65 1.45 23.89 2.89
N ASP A 66 0.52 24.74 3.32
CA ASP A 66 0.04 25.88 2.56
C ASP A 66 1.17 26.89 2.30
N ARG A 67 2.01 27.20 3.30
CA ARG A 67 3.17 28.06 3.09
C ARG A 67 4.11 27.49 2.03
N LYS A 68 4.38 26.19 2.06
CA LYS A 68 5.23 25.55 1.05
C LYS A 68 4.59 25.59 -0.34
N ALA A 69 3.31 25.28 -0.45
CA ALA A 69 2.56 25.35 -1.71
C ALA A 69 2.51 26.77 -2.29
N LEU A 70 2.42 27.80 -1.42
CA LEU A 70 2.46 29.20 -1.80
C LEU A 70 3.82 29.64 -2.38
N PHE A 71 4.91 28.93 -2.10
CA PHE A 71 6.25 29.21 -2.66
C PHE A 71 6.69 28.20 -3.72
N GLU A 72 5.96 27.09 -3.88
CA GLU A 72 6.13 26.11 -4.94
C GLU A 72 5.40 26.60 -6.20
N PHE A 73 5.79 27.79 -6.68
CA PHE A 73 5.38 28.23 -8.00
C PHE A 73 6.05 27.32 -9.02
N ALA A 74 5.24 26.55 -9.74
CA ALA A 74 5.73 25.87 -10.94
C ALA A 74 6.48 26.89 -11.79
N ALA A 75 7.73 26.58 -12.16
CA ALA A 75 8.54 27.48 -12.96
C ALA A 75 7.72 27.95 -14.17
N PRO A 76 7.75 29.25 -14.51
CA PRO A 76 6.97 29.77 -15.63
C PRO A 76 7.25 28.91 -16.85
N ARG A 77 6.19 28.39 -17.48
CA ARG A 77 6.32 27.51 -18.65
C ARG A 77 7.21 28.19 -19.69
N THR A 78 8.15 27.44 -20.25
CA THR A 78 9.07 27.96 -21.27
C THR A 78 8.28 28.57 -22.42
N SER A 79 8.78 29.67 -22.99
CA SER A 79 8.11 30.40 -24.07
C SER A 79 7.78 29.54 -25.29
N GLN A 80 8.57 28.48 -25.53
CA GLN A 80 8.31 27.47 -26.55
C GLN A 80 7.00 26.72 -26.29
N PHE A 81 6.77 26.25 -25.06
CA PHE A 81 5.55 25.54 -24.69
C PHE A 81 4.29 26.41 -24.87
N ILE A 82 4.40 27.69 -24.55
CA ILE A 82 3.29 28.64 -24.74
C ILE A 82 2.97 28.83 -26.23
N LYS A 83 4.00 28.95 -27.07
CA LYS A 83 3.83 29.08 -28.53
C LYS A 83 3.23 27.82 -29.16
N ASP A 84 3.67 26.66 -28.72
CA ASP A 84 3.18 25.38 -29.24
C ASP A 84 1.72 25.14 -28.83
N ALA A 85 1.35 25.46 -27.58
CA ALA A 85 -0.03 25.40 -27.12
C ALA A 85 -0.96 26.39 -27.84
N ILE A 86 -0.49 27.60 -28.16
CA ILE A 86 -1.25 28.58 -28.94
C ILE A 86 -1.50 28.03 -30.36
N LYS A 87 -0.46 27.52 -31.03
CA LYS A 87 -0.60 26.91 -32.36
C LYS A 87 -1.57 25.74 -32.37
N GLU A 88 -1.48 24.85 -31.38
CA GLU A 88 -2.38 23.71 -31.26
C GLU A 88 -3.84 24.17 -31.08
N SER A 89 -4.07 25.25 -30.32
CA SER A 89 -5.41 25.84 -30.16
C SER A 89 -5.95 26.50 -31.44
N GLU A 90 -5.08 27.07 -32.27
CA GLU A 90 -5.44 27.67 -33.56
C GLU A 90 -5.76 26.59 -34.61
N GLU A 91 -5.01 25.49 -34.62
CA GLU A 91 -5.24 24.32 -35.48
C GLU A 91 -6.53 23.56 -35.11
N GLN A 92 -6.90 23.54 -33.82
CA GLN A 92 -8.17 22.96 -33.37
C GLN A 92 -9.38 23.83 -33.70
N ASN A 93 -9.23 25.16 -33.72
CA ASN A 93 -10.32 26.08 -34.10
C ASN A 93 -10.54 26.20 -35.62
N THR A 94 -9.58 25.75 -36.43
CA THR A 94 -9.65 25.79 -37.90
C THR A 94 -10.13 24.49 -38.54
N LYS A 95 -10.42 23.46 -37.73
CA LYS A 95 -11.16 22.24 -38.12
C LYS A 95 -12.62 22.33 -37.72
#